data_AF-A0AAV4ZXU7-F1
#
_entry.id   AF-A0AAV4ZXU7-F1
#
_cell.length_a   1.000
_cell.length_b   1.000
_cell.length_c   1.000
_cell.angle_alpha   90.00
_cell.angle_beta   90.00
_cell.angle_gamma   90.00
#
_symmetry.space_group_name_H-M   'P 1'
#
loop_
_entity.id
_entity.type
_entity.pdbx_description
1 polymer ?
#
loop_
_entity_poly.entity_id
_entity_poly.type
_entity_poly.pdbx_seq_one_letter_code
_entity_poly.pdbx_strand_id
1 'polypeptide(L)' 'MDGGVISGLAFVVIQATIHCPQPAVPEATRFCQIIEVPIRFSRTDTAETRAQLRSLNAKWRAGCAPQGGR' A
#
# COMPACT_ATOMS: atom_id res chain seq x y z
N MET A 1 12.40 -0.22 -46.39
CA MET A 1 12.83 -0.90 -45.15
C MET A 1 13.47 0.18 -44.32
N ASP A 2 12.63 0.98 -43.67
CA ASP A 2 13.07 2.24 -43.06
C ASP A 2 12.89 2.07 -41.56
N GLY A 3 13.66 1.12 -41.03
CA GLY A 3 13.72 0.77 -39.63
C GLY A 3 14.52 1.83 -38.90
N GLY A 4 13.80 2.75 -38.29
CA GLY A 4 14.29 3.96 -37.64
C GLY A 4 15.56 3.76 -36.83
N VAL A 5 16.47 4.71 -37.02
CA VAL A 5 17.53 5.04 -36.07
C VAL A 5 16.82 5.51 -34.79
N ILE A 6 16.48 4.57 -33.92
CA ILE A 6 16.10 4.86 -32.54
C ILE A 6 17.36 5.46 -31.91
N SER A 7 17.46 6.78 -32.00
CA SER A 7 18.56 7.58 -31.46
C SER A 7 18.85 7.10 -30.04
N GLY A 8 20.10 6.78 -29.71
CA GLY A 8 20.47 6.22 -28.40
C GLY A 8 19.96 7.04 -27.21
N LEU A 9 19.69 8.34 -27.42
CA LEU A 9 18.98 9.20 -26.47
C LEU A 9 17.59 8.68 -26.09
N ALA A 10 16.80 8.19 -27.04
CA ALA A 10 15.50 7.58 -26.77
C ALA A 10 15.64 6.34 -25.88
N PHE A 11 16.68 5.52 -26.10
CA PHE A 11 16.94 4.35 -25.27
C PHE A 11 17.38 4.74 -23.84
N VAL A 12 18.20 5.78 -23.69
CA VAL A 12 18.62 6.31 -22.38
C VAL A 12 17.45 6.95 -21.63
N VAL A 13 16.57 7.69 -22.31
CA VAL A 13 15.37 8.29 -21.70
C VAL A 13 14.38 7.21 -21.25
N ILE A 14 14.21 6.14 -22.03
CA ILE A 14 13.37 5.00 -21.63
C ILE A 14 13.98 4.28 -20.41
N GLN A 15 15.29 4.04 -20.41
CA GLN A 15 15.99 3.43 -19.26
C GLN A 15 15.88 4.30 -17.99
N ALA A 16 15.99 5.63 -18.13
CA ALA A 16 15.91 6.57 -17.02
C ALA A 16 14.49 6.71 -16.45
N THR A 17 13.44 6.60 -17.27
CA THR A 17 12.04 6.67 -16.80
C THR A 17 11.57 5.39 -16.11
N ILE A 18 12.13 4.24 -16.45
CA ILE A 18 11.82 2.95 -15.79
C ILE A 18 12.45 2.87 -14.39
N HIS A 19 13.60 3.52 -14.18
CA HIS A 19 14.28 3.59 -12.88
C HIS A 19 13.78 4.76 -12.02
N CYS A 20 12.51 5.12 -12.11
CA CYS A 20 11.92 5.98 -11.09
C CYS A 20 11.80 5.11 -9.83
N PRO A 21 12.61 5.32 -8.77
CA PRO A 21 12.45 4.57 -7.55
C PRO A 21 11.06 4.93 -7.02
N GLN A 22 10.10 4.00 -7.13
CA GLN A 22 8.84 4.17 -6.43
C GLN A 22 9.21 4.44 -4.98
N PRO A 23 8.77 5.55 -4.37
CA PRO A 23 9.08 5.82 -2.98
C PRO A 23 8.64 4.59 -2.20
N ALA A 24 9.57 3.96 -1.49
CA ALA A 24 9.29 2.79 -0.68
C ALA A 24 8.36 3.27 0.45
N VAL A 25 7.05 3.18 0.19
CA VAL A 25 6.04 3.54 1.18
C VAL A 25 6.26 2.56 2.34
N PRO A 26 6.58 3.05 3.55
CA PRO A 26 6.75 2.19 4.71
C PRO A 26 5.54 1.26 4.84
N GLU A 27 5.76 -0.01 5.16
CA GLU A 27 4.69 -1.01 5.21
C GLU A 27 3.54 -0.57 6.12
N ALA A 28 3.86 0.13 7.21
CA ALA A 28 2.89 0.76 8.10
C ALA A 28 2.01 1.79 7.37
N THR A 29 2.61 2.69 6.57
CA THR A 29 1.88 3.68 5.77
C THR A 29 1.00 3.00 4.72
N ARG A 30 1.49 1.93 4.07
CA ARG A 30 0.70 1.16 3.10
C ARG A 30 -0.46 0.44 3.76
N PHE A 31 -0.24 -0.12 4.96
CA PHE A 31 -1.28 -0.79 5.74
C PHE A 31 -2.40 0.19 6.13
N CYS A 32 -2.06 1.41 6.53
CA CYS A 32 -3.04 2.45 6.87
C CYS A 32 -3.77 3.04 5.66
N GLN A 33 -3.16 3.01 4.47
CA GLN A 33 -3.84 3.34 3.22
C GLN A 33 -4.83 2.27 2.79
N ILE A 34 -4.54 0.98 3.05
CA ILE A 34 -5.41 -0.14 2.68
C ILE A 34 -6.57 -0.28 3.67
N ILE A 35 -6.28 -0.13 4.96
CA ILE A 35 -7.28 -0.18 6.03
C ILE A 35 -7.43 1.23 6.58
N GLU A 36 -8.38 1.97 6.02
CA GLU A 36 -8.64 3.37 6.41
C GLU A 36 -9.37 3.48 7.75
N VAL A 37 -10.14 2.45 8.14
CA VAL A 37 -10.95 2.42 9.35
C VAL A 37 -10.94 1.02 9.99
N PRO A 38 -11.22 0.91 11.31
CA PRO A 38 -11.37 -0.39 11.95
C PRO A 38 -12.46 -1.22 11.28
N ILE A 39 -12.17 -2.50 11.06
CA ILE A 39 -13.12 -3.44 10.47
C ILE A 39 -14.20 -3.76 11.51
N ARG A 40 -15.47 -3.59 11.11
CA ARG A 40 -16.61 -3.93 11.96
C ARG A 40 -16.84 -5.44 11.94
N PHE A 41 -17.26 -5.97 13.09
CA PHE A 41 -17.68 -7.37 13.17
C PHE A 41 -19.04 -7.55 12.50
N SER A 42 -19.16 -8.58 11.68
CA SER A 42 -20.44 -9.09 11.22
C SER A 42 -21.04 -10.04 12.25
N ARG A 43 -22.37 -10.15 12.26
CA ARG A 43 -23.09 -11.16 13.05
C ARG A 43 -22.82 -12.59 12.57
N THR A 44 -22.41 -12.75 11.32
CA THR A 44 -22.08 -14.04 10.69
C THR A 44 -20.64 -14.48 10.92
N ASP A 45 -19.79 -13.64 11.53
CA ASP A 45 -18.39 -13.99 11.75
C ASP A 45 -18.26 -15.10 12.80
N THR A 46 -17.44 -16.10 12.49
CA THR A 46 -17.08 -17.16 13.44
C THR A 46 -16.21 -16.59 14.57
N ALA A 47 -16.01 -17.38 15.63
CA ALA A 47 -15.18 -16.96 16.75
C ALA A 47 -13.72 -16.73 16.33
N GLU A 48 -13.22 -17.55 15.40
CA GLU A 48 -11.88 -17.49 14.83
C GLU A 48 -11.72 -16.21 13.99
N THR A 49 -12.67 -15.92 13.10
CA THR A 49 -12.66 -14.68 12.29
C THR A 49 -12.68 -13.45 13.20
N ARG A 50 -13.50 -13.44 14.25
CA ARG A 50 -13.50 -12.32 15.23
C ARG A 50 -12.16 -12.18 15.95
N ALA A 51 -11.48 -13.28 16.28
CA ALA A 51 -10.16 -13.21 16.90
C ALA A 51 -9.12 -12.59 15.96
N GLN A 52 -9.12 -12.99 14.68
CA GLN A 52 -8.24 -12.41 13.67
C GLN A 52 -8.54 -10.92 13.43
N LEU A 53 -9.82 -10.55 13.30
CA LEU A 53 -10.26 -9.16 13.14
C LEU A 53 -9.90 -8.31 14.36
N ARG A 54 -9.96 -8.85 15.58
CA ARG A 54 -9.49 -8.15 16.79
C ARG A 54 -7.99 -7.83 16.72
N SER A 55 -7.17 -8.78 16.31
CA SER A 55 -5.72 -8.58 16.14
C SER A 55 -5.43 -7.53 15.06
N LEU A 56 -6.15 -7.62 13.94
CA LEU A 56 -6.00 -6.67 12.83
C LEU A 56 -6.40 -5.24 13.22
N ASN A 57 -7.52 -5.08 13.92
CA ASN A 57 -7.94 -3.79 14.45
C ASN A 57 -7.00 -3.24 15.52
N ALA A 58 -6.33 -4.10 16.30
CA ALA A 58 -5.32 -3.67 17.25
C ALA A 58 -4.07 -3.11 16.54
N LYS A 59 -3.59 -3.79 15.48
CA LYS A 59 -2.50 -3.29 14.63
C LYS A 59 -2.86 -1.96 13.97
N TRP A 60 -4.09 -1.84 13.48
CA TRP A 60 -4.60 -0.58 12.93
C TRP A 60 -4.59 0.54 13.97
N ARG A 61 -5.05 0.30 15.20
CA ARG A 61 -5.01 1.33 16.25
C ARG A 61 -3.58 1.74 16.61
N ALA A 62 -2.63 0.82 16.57
CA ALA A 62 -1.24 1.10 16.91
C ALA A 62 -0.51 1.89 15.81
N GLY A 63 -0.80 1.60 14.53
CA GLY A 63 -0.07 2.19 13.40
C GLY A 63 -0.80 3.31 12.66
N CYS A 64 -2.13 3.33 12.69
CA CYS A 64 -2.96 4.12 11.79
C CYS A 64 -3.95 5.06 12.48
N ALA A 65 -4.23 4.85 13.77
CA ALA A 65 -5.12 5.76 14.47
C ALA A 65 -4.51 7.18 14.45
N PRO A 66 -5.28 8.21 14.04
CA PRO A 66 -4.80 9.58 14.12
C PRO A 66 -4.43 9.87 15.57
N GLN A 67 -3.20 10.32 15.80
CA GLN A 67 -2.76 10.79 17.10
C GLN A 67 -3.60 12.00 17.51
N GLY A 68 -4.76 11.82 18.14
CA GLY A 68 -5.54 12.93 18.70
C GLY A 68 -7.03 12.91 18.38
N GLY A 69 -7.76 12.03 19.07
CA GLY A 69 -9.20 12.17 19.27
C GLY A 69 -9.50 12.24 20.76
N ARG A 70 -9.01 13.28 21.43
CA ARG A 70 -9.44 13.74 22.76
C ARG A 70 -9.46 15.25 22.78
#